data_AF-A0A945VUQ4-F1
#
_entry.id   AF-A0A945VUQ4-F1
#
_cell.length_a   1.000
_cell.length_b   1.000
_cell.length_c   1.000
_cell.angle_alpha   90.00
_cell.angle_beta   90.00
_cell.angle_gamma   90.00
#
_symmetry.space_group_name_H-M   'P 1'
#
loop_
_entity.id
_entity.type
_entity.pdbx_description
1 polymer ?
#
loop_
_entity_poly.entity_id
_entity_poly.type
_entity_poly.pdbx_seq_one_letter_code
_entity_poly.pdbx_strand_id
1 'polypeptide(L)'
;MPFLPLVSVLMPVYNGELFLSDALESILNQSFSDFELILIDDGSTDKTTEILHQFDQRDKRIKVFRHEKNLGLTKSLTFGLTKCKGEFIARHDADDFSEPERFACQVAFLRDQPDYGLIGTAVSRIDSQANIIDQPIVINGDKRIRSLIKGVNPFVHGSIMMRKSTVDTVKGYRNGFRYAQDYDLWLRISEITFVDNLLERLYRLRIHPAGISKQKLPIQIQYAAIAWYFANERHNEGSDSYTIMNKDFNGDIDAFFKLPRIKNEINCLVGKFSFCFGERENAYQSFSHAHGISNILYRFVCRRNWTFMLARETARFLMTQKSKYL
;
A
#
# COMPACT_ATOMS: atom_id res chain seq x y z
N MET A 1 0.06 -24.97 -26.23
CA MET A 1 -0.44 -23.66 -25.73
C MET A 1 0.75 -22.89 -25.20
N PRO A 2 0.86 -21.57 -25.40
CA PRO A 2 1.92 -20.79 -24.76
C PRO A 2 1.78 -20.94 -23.24
N PHE A 3 2.87 -21.33 -22.57
CA PHE A 3 2.91 -21.47 -21.11
C PHE A 3 2.62 -20.10 -20.49
N LEU A 4 1.61 -20.02 -19.61
CA LEU A 4 1.30 -18.79 -18.89
C LEU A 4 2.35 -18.61 -17.77
N PRO A 5 2.90 -17.40 -17.57
CA PRO A 5 3.86 -17.17 -16.51
C PRO A 5 3.20 -17.40 -15.15
N LEU A 6 3.94 -17.88 -14.15
CA LEU A 6 3.37 -18.04 -12.81
C LEU A 6 3.18 -16.68 -12.11
N VAL A 7 4.16 -15.78 -12.26
CA VAL A 7 4.15 -14.45 -11.64
C VAL A 7 4.02 -13.36 -12.71
N SER A 8 3.11 -12.42 -12.51
CA SER A 8 3.16 -11.12 -13.19
C SER A 8 3.71 -10.08 -12.24
N VAL A 9 4.82 -9.44 -12.61
CA VAL A 9 5.37 -8.29 -11.88
C VAL A 9 4.75 -7.03 -12.46
N LEU A 10 4.04 -6.27 -11.65
CA LEU A 10 3.39 -5.02 -12.06
C LEU A 10 4.17 -3.81 -11.53
N MET A 11 4.71 -3.02 -12.45
CA MET A 11 5.51 -1.84 -12.14
C MET A 11 5.05 -0.64 -13.00
N PRO A 12 4.18 0.22 -12.47
CA PRO A 12 3.94 1.54 -13.03
C PRO A 12 5.14 2.46 -12.83
N VAL A 13 5.42 3.30 -13.82
CA VAL A 13 6.55 4.22 -13.84
C VAL A 13 6.08 5.60 -14.30
N TYR A 14 6.52 6.65 -13.61
CA TYR A 14 6.37 8.02 -14.06
C TYR A 14 7.61 8.81 -13.69
N ASN A 15 8.33 9.33 -14.69
CA ASN A 15 9.56 10.08 -14.51
C ASN A 15 10.57 9.38 -13.57
N GLY A 16 10.88 8.11 -13.91
CA GLY A 16 11.74 7.22 -13.14
C GLY A 16 13.19 7.16 -13.62
N GLU A 17 13.63 8.05 -14.51
CA GLU A 17 14.94 7.98 -15.20
C GLU A 17 16.12 7.64 -14.26
N LEU A 18 16.13 8.23 -13.06
CA LEU A 18 17.25 8.13 -12.13
C LEU A 18 17.46 6.73 -11.55
N PHE A 19 16.40 5.96 -11.32
CA PHE A 19 16.47 4.70 -10.56
C PHE A 19 15.93 3.49 -11.32
N LEU A 20 15.24 3.72 -12.45
CA LEU A 20 14.52 2.68 -13.18
C LEU A 20 15.43 1.54 -13.62
N SER A 21 16.63 1.82 -14.13
CA SER A 21 17.55 0.77 -14.60
C SER A 21 17.93 -0.20 -13.47
N ASP A 22 18.22 0.31 -12.27
CA ASP A 22 18.55 -0.53 -11.11
C ASP A 22 17.35 -1.36 -10.67
N ALA A 23 16.14 -0.76 -10.66
CA ALA A 23 14.91 -1.44 -10.31
C ALA A 23 14.61 -2.59 -11.28
N LEU A 24 14.74 -2.35 -12.60
CA LEU A 24 14.54 -3.36 -13.64
C LEU A 24 15.56 -4.49 -13.53
N GLU A 25 16.85 -4.19 -13.39
CA GLU A 25 17.89 -5.21 -13.21
C GLU A 25 17.63 -6.06 -11.96
N SER A 26 17.14 -5.48 -10.86
CA SER A 26 16.78 -6.24 -9.65
C SER A 26 15.69 -7.29 -9.89
N ILE A 27 14.76 -7.01 -10.81
CA ILE A 27 13.69 -7.93 -11.20
C ILE A 27 14.21 -8.98 -12.18
N LEU A 28 15.01 -8.58 -13.16
CA LEU A 28 15.51 -9.52 -14.18
C LEU A 28 16.48 -10.55 -13.60
N ASN A 29 17.18 -10.20 -12.52
CA ASN A 29 18.11 -11.05 -11.78
C ASN A 29 17.47 -11.87 -10.64
N GLN A 30 16.14 -11.96 -10.59
CA GLN A 30 15.45 -12.85 -9.65
C GLN A 30 15.83 -14.32 -9.92
N SER A 31 16.08 -15.07 -8.85
CA SER A 31 16.36 -16.51 -8.86
C SER A 31 15.19 -17.33 -9.41
N PHE A 32 13.97 -16.83 -9.27
CA PHE A 32 12.76 -17.41 -9.86
C PHE A 32 12.53 -16.80 -11.24
N SER A 33 12.55 -17.63 -12.29
CA SER A 33 12.56 -17.16 -13.69
C SER A 33 11.20 -17.17 -14.39
N ASP A 34 10.20 -17.88 -13.87
CA ASP A 34 8.87 -18.05 -14.48
C ASP A 34 7.94 -16.86 -14.20
N PHE A 35 8.30 -15.71 -14.75
CA PHE A 35 7.53 -14.48 -14.63
C PHE A 35 7.46 -13.68 -15.92
N GLU A 36 6.46 -12.80 -15.99
CA GLU A 36 6.41 -11.67 -16.92
C GLU A 36 6.53 -10.35 -16.16
N LEU A 37 7.10 -9.32 -16.78
CA LEU A 37 7.23 -7.98 -16.21
C LEU A 37 6.37 -6.99 -17.02
N ILE A 38 5.30 -6.51 -16.38
CA ILE A 38 4.34 -5.56 -16.93
C ILE A 38 4.74 -4.15 -16.49
N LEU A 39 5.26 -3.37 -17.44
CA LEU A 39 5.69 -1.99 -17.24
C LEU A 39 4.65 -1.03 -17.79
N ILE A 40 4.18 -0.11 -16.97
CA ILE A 40 3.23 0.93 -17.38
C ILE A 40 3.90 2.30 -17.27
N ASP A 41 4.34 2.85 -18.39
CA ASP A 41 4.79 4.25 -18.50
C ASP A 41 3.57 5.18 -18.43
N ASP A 42 3.38 5.87 -17.31
CA ASP A 42 2.28 6.79 -17.06
C ASP A 42 2.54 8.17 -17.68
N GLY A 43 2.92 8.19 -18.96
CA GLY A 43 3.16 9.41 -19.73
C GLY A 43 4.37 10.20 -19.25
N SER A 44 5.50 9.52 -19.03
CA SER A 44 6.76 10.16 -18.62
C SER A 44 7.27 11.15 -19.65
N THR A 45 8.00 12.16 -19.18
CA THR A 45 8.56 13.27 -19.96
C THR A 45 10.08 13.35 -19.90
N ASP A 46 10.71 12.53 -19.07
CA ASP A 46 12.17 12.34 -18.98
C ASP A 46 12.61 11.12 -19.82
N LYS A 47 13.83 10.59 -19.62
CA LYS A 47 14.32 9.44 -20.40
C LYS A 47 13.72 8.08 -20.01
N THR A 48 12.67 8.06 -19.19
CA THR A 48 12.04 6.82 -18.72
C THR A 48 11.59 5.95 -19.89
N THR A 49 10.92 6.51 -20.89
CA THR A 49 10.39 5.74 -22.02
C THR A 49 11.53 5.04 -22.78
N GLU A 50 12.62 5.75 -23.02
CA GLU A 50 13.79 5.25 -23.73
C GLU A 50 14.42 4.08 -22.97
N ILE A 51 14.57 4.20 -21.65
CA ILE A 51 15.07 3.12 -20.78
C ILE A 51 14.14 1.91 -20.88
N LEU A 52 12.83 2.09 -20.72
CA LEU A 52 11.86 0.99 -20.81
C LEU A 52 11.96 0.25 -22.15
N HIS A 53 12.09 0.98 -23.26
CA HIS A 53 12.20 0.37 -24.58
C HIS A 53 13.50 -0.41 -24.78
N GLN A 54 14.62 0.07 -24.23
CA GLN A 54 15.89 -0.66 -24.26
C GLN A 54 15.79 -2.01 -23.54
N PHE A 55 15.13 -2.04 -22.38
CA PHE A 55 14.91 -3.28 -21.63
C PHE A 55 13.94 -4.23 -22.33
N ASP A 56 12.83 -3.72 -22.88
CA ASP A 56 11.85 -4.49 -23.67
C ASP A 56 12.50 -5.21 -24.87
N GLN A 57 13.45 -4.56 -25.55
CA GLN A 57 14.22 -5.16 -26.63
C GLN A 57 15.20 -6.25 -26.16
N ARG A 58 15.67 -6.15 -24.90
CA ARG A 58 16.68 -7.05 -24.33
C ARG A 58 16.11 -8.32 -23.73
N ASP A 59 14.92 -8.26 -23.10
CA ASP A 59 14.34 -9.39 -22.38
C ASP A 59 12.87 -9.64 -22.76
N LYS A 60 12.59 -10.83 -23.29
CA LYS A 60 11.27 -11.24 -23.79
C LYS A 60 10.19 -11.36 -22.71
N ARG A 61 10.56 -11.37 -21.43
CA ARG A 61 9.62 -11.37 -20.30
C ARG A 61 8.95 -10.01 -20.11
N ILE A 62 9.55 -8.95 -20.65
CA ILE A 62 9.10 -7.58 -20.48
C ILE A 62 7.98 -7.25 -21.46
N LYS A 63 7.01 -6.48 -20.98
CA LYS A 63 5.93 -5.90 -21.77
C LYS A 63 5.72 -4.46 -21.34
N VAL A 64 6.03 -3.52 -22.22
CA VAL A 64 5.85 -2.09 -21.97
C VAL A 64 4.53 -1.61 -22.55
N PHE A 65 3.77 -0.86 -21.73
CA PHE A 65 2.59 -0.12 -22.15
C PHE A 65 2.77 1.35 -21.76
N ARG A 66 2.30 2.27 -22.59
CA ARG A 66 2.42 3.70 -22.34
C ARG A 66 1.08 4.41 -22.41
N HIS A 67 0.83 5.30 -21.45
CA HIS A 67 -0.24 6.29 -21.51
C HIS A 67 0.22 7.55 -22.25
N GLU A 68 -0.70 8.20 -22.97
CA GLU A 68 -0.41 9.44 -23.69
C GLU A 68 -0.08 10.61 -22.74
N LYS A 69 -0.58 10.56 -21.51
CA LYS A 69 -0.37 11.56 -20.46
C LYS A 69 -0.42 10.89 -19.09
N ASN A 70 0.07 11.58 -18.08
CA ASN A 70 -0.04 11.13 -16.70
C ASN A 70 -1.51 11.01 -16.25
N LEU A 71 -1.92 9.79 -15.93
CA LEU A 71 -3.22 9.43 -15.40
C LEU A 71 -3.18 9.20 -13.88
N GLY A 72 -1.99 9.02 -13.32
CA GLY A 72 -1.73 8.78 -11.92
C GLY A 72 -1.64 7.29 -11.58
N LEU A 73 -0.89 6.99 -10.51
CA LEU A 73 -0.52 5.64 -10.09
C LEU A 73 -1.69 4.65 -10.07
N THR A 74 -2.83 5.00 -9.46
CA THR A 74 -3.98 4.09 -9.35
C THR A 74 -4.55 3.69 -10.72
N LYS A 75 -4.64 4.61 -11.67
CA LYS A 75 -5.15 4.28 -13.01
C LYS A 75 -4.18 3.37 -13.76
N SER A 76 -2.87 3.63 -13.63
CA SER A 76 -1.83 2.77 -14.20
C SER A 76 -1.82 1.38 -13.57
N LEU A 77 -2.02 1.28 -12.26
CA LEU A 77 -2.18 0.00 -11.56
C LEU A 77 -3.41 -0.77 -12.03
N THR A 78 -4.58 -0.13 -12.07
CA THR A 78 -5.82 -0.75 -12.56
C THR A 78 -5.67 -1.23 -13.99
N PHE A 79 -5.08 -0.42 -14.88
CA PHE A 79 -4.80 -0.82 -16.25
C PHE A 79 -3.82 -2.00 -16.32
N GLY A 80 -2.72 -1.93 -15.57
CA GLY A 80 -1.70 -2.99 -15.55
C GLY A 80 -2.21 -4.32 -14.98
N LEU A 81 -3.12 -4.30 -14.00
CA LEU A 81 -3.79 -5.51 -13.52
C LEU A 81 -4.54 -6.26 -14.64
N THR A 82 -5.11 -5.54 -15.62
CA THR A 82 -5.76 -6.17 -16.79
C THR A 82 -4.79 -6.87 -17.72
N LYS A 83 -3.49 -6.57 -17.62
CA LYS A 83 -2.42 -7.15 -18.45
C LYS A 83 -1.72 -8.32 -17.78
N CYS A 84 -1.83 -8.44 -16.46
CA CYS A 84 -1.24 -9.52 -15.68
C CYS A 84 -1.93 -10.85 -15.96
N LYS A 85 -1.18 -11.87 -16.38
CA LYS A 85 -1.67 -13.22 -16.68
C LYS A 85 -1.27 -14.27 -15.65
N GLY A 86 -0.38 -13.93 -14.73
CA GLY A 86 0.14 -14.84 -13.72
C GLY A 86 -0.88 -15.21 -12.65
N GLU A 87 -0.69 -16.39 -12.06
CA GLU A 87 -1.44 -16.82 -10.87
C GLU A 87 -1.19 -15.85 -9.70
N PHE A 88 0.05 -15.38 -9.59
CA PHE A 88 0.46 -14.39 -8.60
C PHE A 88 0.80 -13.06 -9.25
N ILE A 89 0.48 -11.97 -8.56
CA ILE A 89 0.80 -10.60 -8.95
C ILE A 89 1.77 -10.06 -7.91
N ALA A 90 3.03 -9.87 -8.31
CA ALA A 90 4.01 -9.14 -7.52
C ALA A 90 3.92 -7.65 -7.87
N ARG A 91 3.95 -6.77 -6.88
CA ARG A 91 4.10 -5.33 -7.13
C ARG A 91 5.58 -4.94 -7.00
N HIS A 92 6.00 -3.92 -7.72
CA HIS A 92 7.32 -3.29 -7.54
C HIS A 92 7.27 -1.79 -7.90
N ASP A 93 8.09 -0.96 -7.24
CA ASP A 93 8.21 0.48 -7.50
C ASP A 93 9.44 0.74 -8.37
N ALA A 94 9.33 1.67 -9.31
CA ALA A 94 10.40 1.97 -10.27
C ALA A 94 11.68 2.56 -9.65
N ASP A 95 11.67 2.88 -8.36
CA ASP A 95 12.77 3.47 -7.59
C ASP A 95 13.35 2.52 -6.53
N ASP A 96 12.80 1.32 -6.39
CA ASP A 96 13.15 0.37 -5.33
C ASP A 96 13.99 -0.82 -5.86
N PHE A 97 14.39 -1.73 -4.95
CA PHE A 97 15.15 -2.93 -5.29
C PHE A 97 14.52 -4.18 -4.66
N SER A 98 14.50 -5.30 -5.39
CA SER A 98 14.14 -6.61 -4.83
C SER A 98 15.36 -7.51 -4.70
N GLU A 99 15.49 -8.18 -3.55
CA GLU A 99 16.54 -9.19 -3.37
C GLU A 99 16.30 -10.39 -4.31
N PRO A 100 17.34 -11.08 -4.79
CA PRO A 100 17.22 -12.13 -5.81
C PRO A 100 16.26 -13.28 -5.44
N GLU A 101 16.08 -13.55 -4.15
CA GLU A 101 15.25 -14.66 -3.64
C GLU A 101 13.78 -14.27 -3.44
N ARG A 102 13.42 -12.98 -3.59
CA ARG A 102 12.08 -12.46 -3.24
C ARG A 102 10.96 -13.30 -3.83
N PHE A 103 10.97 -13.49 -5.15
CA PHE A 103 9.89 -14.19 -5.82
C PHE A 103 9.84 -15.68 -5.45
N ALA A 104 11.00 -16.33 -5.32
CA ALA A 104 11.06 -17.73 -4.91
C ALA A 104 10.42 -17.93 -3.52
N CYS A 105 10.77 -17.08 -2.55
CA CYS A 105 10.23 -17.15 -1.19
C CYS A 105 8.71 -16.89 -1.15
N GLN A 106 8.24 -15.83 -1.83
CA GLN A 106 6.81 -15.49 -1.83
C GLN A 106 5.96 -16.52 -2.57
N VAL A 107 6.43 -17.06 -3.70
CA VAL A 107 5.76 -18.14 -4.44
C VAL A 107 5.69 -19.41 -3.61
N ALA A 108 6.78 -19.81 -2.96
CA ALA A 108 6.81 -21.00 -2.11
C ALA A 108 5.77 -20.88 -0.97
N PHE A 109 5.76 -19.74 -0.27
CA PHE A 109 4.80 -19.49 0.79
C PHE A 109 3.35 -19.58 0.28
N LEU A 110 3.01 -18.87 -0.79
CA LEU A 110 1.64 -18.85 -1.29
C LEU A 110 1.20 -20.23 -1.77
N ARG A 111 2.06 -21.00 -2.44
CA ARG A 111 1.75 -22.38 -2.86
C ARG A 111 1.46 -23.29 -1.68
N ASP A 112 2.26 -23.22 -0.62
CA ASP A 112 2.08 -24.04 0.58
C ASP A 112 0.89 -23.61 1.43
N GLN A 113 0.46 -22.35 1.31
CA GLN A 113 -0.59 -21.74 2.13
C GLN A 113 -1.73 -21.18 1.26
N PRO A 114 -2.62 -22.04 0.73
CA PRO A 114 -3.65 -21.63 -0.23
C PRO A 114 -4.68 -20.63 0.32
N ASP A 115 -4.88 -20.58 1.64
CA ASP A 115 -5.81 -19.64 2.30
C ASP A 115 -5.30 -18.19 2.34
N TYR A 116 -4.03 -17.97 2.01
CA TYR A 116 -3.42 -16.64 1.99
C TYR A 116 -3.56 -16.00 0.61
N GLY A 117 -4.20 -14.83 0.58
CA GLY A 117 -4.41 -14.05 -0.64
C GLY A 117 -3.35 -12.97 -0.89
N LEU A 118 -2.61 -12.57 0.15
CA LEU A 118 -1.57 -11.54 0.07
C LEU A 118 -0.42 -11.83 1.04
N ILE A 119 0.80 -11.67 0.56
CA ILE A 119 2.02 -11.73 1.34
C ILE A 119 2.94 -10.53 1.05
N GLY A 120 3.36 -9.79 2.07
CA GLY A 120 4.45 -8.82 1.98
C GLY A 120 5.78 -9.38 2.49
N THR A 121 6.82 -8.56 2.58
CA THR A 121 8.12 -8.98 3.13
C THR A 121 8.68 -7.91 4.05
N ALA A 122 9.63 -8.29 4.91
CA ALA A 122 10.40 -7.30 5.63
C ALA A 122 11.20 -6.44 4.64
N VAL A 123 11.40 -5.17 4.99
CA VAL A 123 12.12 -4.22 4.13
C VAL A 123 13.39 -3.70 4.80
N SER A 124 14.35 -3.32 3.98
CA SER A 124 15.43 -2.40 4.35
C SER A 124 15.12 -1.04 3.74
N ARG A 125 15.26 0.06 4.49
CA ARG A 125 15.17 1.41 3.91
C ARG A 125 16.53 1.84 3.44
N ILE A 126 16.63 2.32 2.20
CA ILE A 126 17.88 2.75 1.57
C ILE A 126 17.83 4.22 1.14
N ASP A 127 18.99 4.86 1.05
CA ASP A 127 19.14 6.21 0.48
C ASP A 127 19.23 6.19 -1.05
N SER A 128 19.45 7.36 -1.67
CA SER A 128 19.64 7.48 -3.12
C SER A 128 20.86 6.75 -3.67
N GLN A 129 21.84 6.45 -2.82
CA GLN A 129 23.08 5.73 -3.15
C GLN A 129 22.98 4.23 -2.82
N ALA A 130 21.78 3.76 -2.46
CA ALA A 130 21.49 2.39 -2.05
C ALA A 130 22.16 1.94 -0.73
N ASN A 131 22.65 2.87 0.10
CA ASN A 131 23.10 2.55 1.45
C ASN A 131 21.90 2.31 2.36
N ILE A 132 22.01 1.33 3.25
CA ILE A 132 20.97 1.06 4.26
C ILE A 132 20.93 2.21 5.26
N ILE A 133 19.77 2.85 5.36
CA ILE A 133 19.44 3.86 6.37
C ILE A 133 19.05 3.15 7.67
N ASP A 134 18.09 2.25 7.57
CA ASP A 134 17.61 1.44 8.68
C ASP A 134 16.83 0.22 8.20
N GLN A 135 16.38 -0.59 9.15
CA GLN A 135 15.70 -1.84 8.92
C GLN A 135 14.51 -1.98 9.88
N PRO A 136 13.32 -1.47 9.52
CA PRO A 136 12.18 -1.49 10.42
C PRO A 136 11.78 -2.93 10.78
N ILE A 137 11.16 -3.06 11.95
CA ILE A 137 10.56 -4.34 12.39
C ILE A 137 9.32 -4.58 11.53
N VAL A 138 9.25 -5.78 10.94
CA VAL A 138 8.06 -6.23 10.24
C VAL A 138 7.11 -6.90 11.22
N ILE A 139 5.81 -6.68 11.04
CA ILE A 139 4.77 -7.42 11.77
C ILE A 139 4.30 -8.56 10.87
N ASN A 140 4.39 -9.79 11.38
CA ASN A 140 3.88 -10.99 10.75
C ASN A 140 2.85 -11.71 11.64
N GLY A 141 2.14 -12.67 11.07
CA GLY A 141 0.99 -13.38 11.61
C GLY A 141 -0.33 -12.71 11.21
N ASP A 142 -1.15 -13.41 10.43
CA ASP A 142 -2.48 -12.95 9.98
C ASP A 142 -3.31 -12.27 11.08
N LYS A 143 -3.45 -12.89 12.26
CA LYS A 143 -4.22 -12.29 13.38
C LYS A 143 -3.67 -10.92 13.81
N ARG A 144 -2.35 -10.76 13.83
CA ARG A 144 -1.69 -9.50 14.23
C ARG A 144 -1.87 -8.45 13.13
N ILE A 145 -1.69 -8.85 11.87
CA ILE A 145 -1.85 -7.97 10.72
C ILE A 145 -3.30 -7.51 10.58
N ARG A 146 -4.28 -8.41 10.66
CA ARG A 146 -5.72 -8.07 10.65
C ARG A 146 -6.14 -7.18 11.82
N SER A 147 -5.43 -7.23 12.94
CA SER A 147 -5.63 -6.27 14.03
C SER A 147 -5.03 -4.90 13.70
N LEU A 148 -3.84 -4.87 13.11
CA LEU A 148 -3.08 -3.65 12.81
C LEU A 148 -3.67 -2.87 11.62
N ILE A 149 -4.14 -3.58 10.60
CA ILE A 149 -4.69 -3.01 9.37
C ILE A 149 -5.94 -2.15 9.61
N LYS A 150 -6.55 -2.21 10.79
CA LYS A 150 -7.68 -1.35 11.19
C LYS A 150 -7.26 0.07 11.60
N GLY A 151 -6.07 0.51 11.23
CA GLY A 151 -5.59 1.85 11.60
C GLY A 151 -4.20 2.19 11.05
N VAL A 152 -3.42 1.20 10.62
CA VAL A 152 -2.11 1.40 10.01
C VAL A 152 -1.95 0.46 8.84
N ASN A 153 -1.42 0.93 7.71
CA ASN A 153 -1.06 0.07 6.59
C ASN A 153 0.14 -0.82 6.99
N PRO A 154 -0.02 -2.15 7.10
CA PRO A 154 1.03 -3.04 7.59
C PRO A 154 1.96 -3.55 6.47
N PHE A 155 1.71 -3.13 5.22
CA PHE A 155 2.42 -3.59 4.04
C PHE A 155 3.15 -2.43 3.37
N VAL A 156 4.39 -2.68 2.95
CA VAL A 156 5.07 -1.80 1.99
C VAL A 156 4.57 -2.17 0.61
N HIS A 157 3.94 -1.23 -0.10
CA HIS A 157 3.26 -1.50 -1.37
C HIS A 157 4.16 -2.24 -2.37
N GLY A 158 5.42 -1.81 -2.50
CA GLY A 158 6.47 -2.44 -3.31
C GLY A 158 6.81 -3.90 -3.00
N SER A 159 6.59 -4.33 -1.75
CA SER A 159 7.06 -5.64 -1.26
C SER A 159 6.06 -6.79 -1.49
N ILE A 160 4.80 -6.48 -1.83
CA ILE A 160 3.71 -7.46 -1.82
C ILE A 160 3.71 -8.40 -3.03
N MET A 161 3.19 -9.60 -2.81
CA MET A 161 2.72 -10.54 -3.82
C MET A 161 1.31 -11.00 -3.44
N MET A 162 0.42 -11.08 -4.42
CA MET A 162 -0.99 -11.43 -4.20
C MET A 162 -1.43 -12.55 -5.12
N ARG A 163 -2.42 -13.33 -4.69
CA ARG A 163 -3.17 -14.20 -5.58
C ARG A 163 -4.03 -13.37 -6.53
N LYS A 164 -3.90 -13.61 -7.84
CA LYS A 164 -4.71 -12.93 -8.85
C LYS A 164 -6.20 -13.18 -8.63
N SER A 165 -6.59 -14.40 -8.29
CA SER A 165 -7.99 -14.75 -7.99
C SER A 165 -8.58 -13.92 -6.85
N THR A 166 -7.80 -13.65 -5.80
CA THR A 166 -8.21 -12.80 -4.68
C THR A 166 -8.38 -11.34 -5.13
N VAL A 167 -7.42 -10.81 -5.89
CA VAL A 167 -7.49 -9.46 -6.46
C VAL A 167 -8.71 -9.30 -7.37
N ASP A 168 -8.99 -10.29 -8.22
CA ASP A 168 -10.14 -10.29 -9.13
C ASP A 168 -11.47 -10.36 -8.35
N THR A 169 -11.53 -11.16 -7.28
CA THR A 169 -12.71 -11.27 -6.41
C THR A 169 -13.08 -9.93 -5.79
N VAL A 170 -12.10 -9.16 -5.31
CA VAL A 170 -12.33 -7.83 -4.75
C VAL A 170 -12.38 -6.72 -5.80
N LYS A 171 -12.21 -7.05 -7.10
CA LYS A 171 -12.21 -6.13 -8.24
C LYS A 171 -11.05 -5.12 -8.27
N GLY A 172 -9.87 -5.54 -7.80
CA GLY A 172 -8.63 -4.76 -7.92
C GLY A 172 -8.66 -3.40 -7.22
N TYR A 173 -7.86 -2.45 -7.71
CA TYR A 173 -7.82 -1.09 -7.18
C TYR A 173 -9.07 -0.29 -7.56
N ARG A 174 -9.49 0.60 -6.65
CA ARG A 174 -10.62 1.50 -6.84
C ARG A 174 -10.15 2.84 -7.39
N ASN A 175 -10.53 3.18 -8.62
CA ASN A 175 -10.03 4.39 -9.32
C ASN A 175 -10.30 5.73 -8.59
N GLY A 176 -11.28 5.81 -7.70
CA GLY A 176 -11.51 6.99 -6.86
C GLY A 176 -10.38 7.24 -5.85
N PHE A 177 -9.64 6.20 -5.45
CA PHE A 177 -8.49 6.33 -4.56
C PHE A 177 -7.24 6.72 -5.34
N ARG A 178 -6.99 8.02 -5.51
CA ARG A 178 -5.72 8.53 -6.04
C ARG A 178 -4.53 8.26 -5.12
N TYR A 179 -4.78 8.24 -3.81
CA TYR A 179 -3.80 7.95 -2.75
C TYR A 179 -4.35 6.89 -1.81
N ALA A 180 -3.48 6.21 -1.06
CA ALA A 180 -3.85 5.12 -0.14
C ALA A 180 -4.70 4.01 -0.81
N GLN A 181 -4.56 3.85 -2.13
CA GLN A 181 -5.24 2.85 -2.94
C GLN A 181 -4.82 1.42 -2.57
N ASP A 182 -3.59 1.28 -2.10
CA ASP A 182 -3.04 0.05 -1.55
C ASP A 182 -3.77 -0.32 -0.25
N TYR A 183 -3.94 0.63 0.67
CA TYR A 183 -4.61 0.40 1.94
C TYR A 183 -6.10 0.02 1.78
N ASP A 184 -6.85 0.67 0.88
CA ASP A 184 -8.22 0.24 0.53
C ASP A 184 -8.25 -1.20 -0.02
N LEU A 185 -7.28 -1.56 -0.86
CA LEU A 185 -7.20 -2.91 -1.41
C LEU A 185 -6.88 -3.94 -0.32
N TRP A 186 -5.92 -3.66 0.56
CA TRP A 186 -5.54 -4.57 1.64
C TRP A 186 -6.67 -4.82 2.62
N LEU A 187 -7.45 -3.79 2.96
CA LEU A 187 -8.64 -3.93 3.79
C LEU A 187 -9.63 -4.92 3.16
N ARG A 188 -9.98 -4.73 1.88
CA ARG A 188 -10.89 -5.63 1.15
C ARG A 188 -10.35 -7.05 1.00
N ILE A 189 -9.06 -7.22 0.73
CA ILE A 189 -8.43 -8.56 0.63
C ILE A 189 -8.47 -9.27 1.99
N SER A 190 -8.14 -8.55 3.06
CA SER A 190 -8.12 -9.10 4.43
C SER A 190 -9.50 -9.45 4.97
N GLU A 191 -10.58 -9.00 4.34
CA GLU A 191 -11.95 -9.41 4.70
C GLU A 191 -12.26 -10.84 4.23
N ILE A 192 -11.60 -11.32 3.17
CA ILE A 192 -11.96 -12.59 2.50
C ILE A 192 -10.86 -13.66 2.50
N THR A 193 -9.61 -13.32 2.78
CA THR A 193 -8.47 -14.27 2.79
C THR A 193 -7.46 -13.94 3.89
N PHE A 194 -6.60 -14.88 4.27
CA PHE A 194 -5.50 -14.57 5.17
C PHE A 194 -4.44 -13.69 4.49
N VAL A 195 -3.77 -12.88 5.30
CA VAL A 195 -2.73 -11.96 4.83
C VAL A 195 -1.53 -12.01 5.77
N ASP A 196 -0.31 -11.98 5.24
CA ASP A 196 0.89 -12.01 6.09
C ASP A 196 2.08 -11.21 5.55
N ASN A 197 3.14 -11.07 6.34
CA ASN A 197 4.45 -10.65 5.89
C ASN A 197 5.48 -11.76 6.17
N LEU A 198 6.35 -12.02 5.20
CA LEU A 198 7.58 -12.77 5.43
C LEU A 198 8.53 -12.00 6.35
N LEU A 199 9.29 -12.72 7.18
CA LEU A 199 10.28 -12.12 8.08
C LEU A 199 11.58 -11.79 7.34
N GLU A 200 11.81 -12.45 6.22
CA GLU A 200 12.94 -12.27 5.33
C GLU A 200 12.91 -10.88 4.72
N ARG A 201 14.08 -10.21 4.74
CA ARG A 201 14.27 -8.90 4.12
C ARG A 201 14.52 -9.05 2.65
N LEU A 202 13.45 -9.00 1.86
CA LEU A 202 13.47 -9.32 0.43
C LEU A 202 13.23 -8.09 -0.46
N TYR A 203 13.12 -6.90 0.15
CA TYR A 203 12.84 -5.66 -0.54
C TYR A 203 13.61 -4.49 0.07
N ARG A 204 14.17 -3.61 -0.77
CA ARG A 204 14.80 -2.37 -0.34
C ARG A 204 13.97 -1.18 -0.84
N LEU A 205 13.39 -0.48 0.11
CA LEU A 205 12.58 0.72 -0.11
C LEU A 205 13.47 1.96 -0.14
N ARG A 206 13.49 2.68 -1.25
CA ARG A 206 14.28 3.90 -1.39
C ARG A 206 13.57 5.10 -0.79
N ILE A 207 14.31 5.87 0.00
CA ILE A 207 13.81 7.05 0.68
C ILE A 207 14.46 8.30 0.07
N HIS A 208 13.70 9.06 -0.70
CA HIS A 208 14.17 10.32 -1.30
C HIS A 208 13.08 11.40 -1.26
N PRO A 209 13.43 12.71 -1.39
CA PRO A 209 12.49 13.82 -1.27
C PRO A 209 11.38 13.84 -2.32
N ALA A 210 11.59 13.19 -3.47
CA ALA A 210 10.61 13.09 -4.53
C ALA A 210 9.51 12.04 -4.27
N GLY A 211 9.67 11.19 -3.25
CA GLY A 211 8.72 10.12 -2.95
C GLY A 211 7.34 10.64 -2.53
N ILE A 212 6.28 10.00 -3.04
CA ILE A 212 4.88 10.41 -2.82
C ILE A 212 4.54 10.49 -1.33
N SER A 213 4.95 9.51 -0.54
CA SER A 213 4.65 9.46 0.90
C SER A 213 5.24 10.62 1.70
N LYS A 214 6.29 11.28 1.20
CA LYS A 214 6.80 12.52 1.80
C LYS A 214 6.04 13.76 1.32
N GLN A 215 5.69 13.81 0.04
CA GLN A 215 5.07 15.00 -0.56
C GLN A 215 3.57 15.13 -0.30
N LYS A 216 2.88 14.01 -0.10
CA LYS A 216 1.41 13.91 -0.11
C LYS A 216 0.84 13.32 1.18
N LEU A 217 1.61 13.31 2.27
CA LEU A 217 1.20 12.70 3.53
C LEU A 217 -0.18 13.19 4.05
N PRO A 218 -0.49 14.52 4.09
CA PRO A 218 -1.78 14.97 4.61
C PRO A 218 -2.98 14.45 3.81
N ILE A 219 -2.86 14.38 2.47
CA ILE A 219 -3.93 13.88 1.61
C ILE A 219 -3.99 12.34 1.65
N GLN A 220 -2.86 11.64 1.76
CA GLN A 220 -2.84 10.19 1.99
C GLN A 220 -3.58 9.80 3.26
N ILE A 221 -3.41 10.56 4.35
CA ILE A 221 -4.13 10.34 5.61
C ILE A 221 -5.65 10.46 5.41
N GLN A 222 -6.12 11.43 4.63
CA GLN A 222 -7.55 11.59 4.32
C GLN A 222 -8.10 10.40 3.54
N TYR A 223 -7.37 9.95 2.53
CA TYR A 223 -7.77 8.78 1.74
C TYR A 223 -7.74 7.50 2.58
N ALA A 224 -6.75 7.35 3.47
CA ALA A 224 -6.68 6.21 4.39
C ALA A 224 -7.87 6.19 5.38
N ALA A 225 -8.29 7.36 5.87
CA ALA A 225 -9.48 7.49 6.72
C ALA A 225 -10.75 7.05 5.98
N ILE A 226 -10.87 7.39 4.68
CA ILE A 226 -12.01 6.98 3.84
C ILE A 226 -11.98 5.48 3.53
N ALA A 227 -10.81 4.93 3.22
CA ALA A 227 -10.64 3.48 3.03
C ALA A 227 -11.11 2.71 4.27
N TRP A 228 -10.72 3.19 5.45
CA TRP A 228 -11.15 2.61 6.72
C TRP A 228 -12.65 2.79 6.98
N TYR A 229 -13.20 3.97 6.70
CA TYR A 229 -14.63 4.23 6.81
C TYR A 229 -15.44 3.24 5.95
N PHE A 230 -15.05 3.04 4.69
CA PHE A 230 -15.68 2.04 3.83
C PHE A 230 -15.50 0.61 4.34
N ALA A 231 -14.34 0.26 4.91
CA ALA A 231 -14.15 -1.05 5.53
C ALA A 231 -15.11 -1.27 6.72
N ASN A 232 -15.34 -0.24 7.52
CA ASN A 232 -16.29 -0.30 8.62
C ASN A 232 -17.74 -0.42 8.13
N GLU A 233 -18.14 0.31 7.08
CA GLU A 233 -19.45 0.13 6.44
C GLU A 233 -19.63 -1.31 5.93
N ARG A 234 -18.66 -1.86 5.19
CA ARG A 234 -18.73 -3.26 4.72
C ARG A 234 -18.88 -4.25 5.86
N HIS A 235 -18.17 -4.03 6.97
CA HIS A 235 -18.25 -4.90 8.13
C HIS A 235 -19.64 -4.88 8.80
N ASN A 236 -20.27 -3.71 8.89
CA ASN A 236 -21.53 -3.53 9.59
C ASN A 236 -22.76 -3.79 8.70
N GLU A 237 -22.66 -3.47 7.42
CA GLU A 237 -23.79 -3.40 6.48
C GLU A 237 -23.64 -4.36 5.29
N GLY A 238 -22.49 -5.03 5.15
CA GLY A 238 -22.19 -5.93 4.02
C GLY A 238 -21.87 -5.21 2.70
N SER A 239 -21.92 -3.87 2.67
CA SER A 239 -21.56 -3.04 1.51
C SER A 239 -21.00 -1.69 1.98
N ASP A 240 -20.42 -0.90 1.07
CA ASP A 240 -19.94 0.45 1.38
C ASP A 240 -20.47 1.50 0.42
N SER A 241 -20.35 2.75 0.86
CA SER A 241 -20.74 3.93 0.11
C SER A 241 -19.82 4.23 -1.10
N TYR A 242 -18.86 3.37 -1.45
CA TYR A 242 -18.01 3.60 -2.63
C TYR A 242 -18.83 3.60 -3.93
N THR A 243 -19.90 2.79 -4.01
CA THR A 243 -20.79 2.80 -5.19
C THR A 243 -21.51 4.15 -5.33
N ILE A 244 -21.99 4.72 -4.21
CA ILE A 244 -22.59 6.06 -4.17
C ILE A 244 -21.55 7.11 -4.54
N MET A 245 -20.36 7.03 -3.94
CA MET A 245 -19.23 7.93 -4.24
C MET A 245 -18.88 7.90 -5.74
N ASN A 246 -18.87 6.73 -6.36
CA ASN A 246 -18.56 6.61 -7.78
C ASN A 246 -19.69 7.13 -8.68
N LYS A 247 -20.95 6.89 -8.32
CA LYS A 247 -22.12 7.29 -9.11
C LYS A 247 -22.41 8.78 -9.02
N ASP A 248 -22.43 9.32 -7.80
CA ASP A 248 -22.94 10.68 -7.53
C ASP A 248 -21.82 11.72 -7.48
N PHE A 249 -20.57 11.29 -7.24
CA PHE A 249 -19.39 12.16 -7.14
C PHE A 249 -18.33 11.85 -8.20
N ASN A 250 -18.61 10.94 -9.14
CA ASN A 250 -17.69 10.55 -10.22
C ASN A 250 -16.28 10.15 -9.71
N GLY A 251 -16.21 9.51 -8.54
CA GLY A 251 -14.94 9.14 -7.93
C GLY A 251 -14.22 10.28 -7.19
N ASP A 252 -14.81 11.46 -7.11
CA ASP A 252 -14.26 12.60 -6.37
C ASP A 252 -14.45 12.39 -4.86
N ILE A 253 -13.40 11.85 -4.26
CA ILE A 253 -13.29 11.63 -2.83
C ILE A 253 -13.38 12.95 -2.04
N ASP A 254 -12.85 14.05 -2.56
CA ASP A 254 -12.85 15.34 -1.85
C ASP A 254 -14.26 15.93 -1.79
N ALA A 255 -15.06 15.74 -2.86
CA ALA A 255 -16.47 16.09 -2.87
C ALA A 255 -17.29 15.20 -1.92
N PHE A 256 -17.03 13.88 -1.92
CA PHE A 256 -17.67 12.94 -1.02
C PHE A 256 -17.40 13.27 0.46
N PHE A 257 -16.16 13.62 0.79
CA PHE A 257 -15.73 14.02 2.13
C PHE A 257 -16.47 15.25 2.68
N LYS A 258 -16.93 16.15 1.81
CA LYS A 258 -17.64 17.38 2.21
C LYS A 258 -19.10 17.14 2.61
N LEU A 259 -19.64 15.94 2.41
CA LEU A 259 -21.01 15.61 2.79
C LEU A 259 -21.21 15.77 4.30
N PRO A 260 -22.20 16.58 4.77
CA PRO A 260 -22.37 16.87 6.19
C PRO A 260 -22.48 15.63 7.09
N ARG A 261 -23.18 14.58 6.61
CA ARG A 261 -23.35 13.31 7.33
C ARG A 261 -22.04 12.55 7.55
N ILE A 262 -21.09 12.68 6.62
CA ILE A 262 -19.85 11.89 6.60
C ILE A 262 -18.68 12.69 7.18
N LYS A 263 -18.72 14.01 6.99
CA LYS A 263 -17.65 14.94 7.32
C LYS A 263 -17.15 14.81 8.76
N ASN A 264 -18.04 14.71 9.74
CA ASN A 264 -17.63 14.64 11.14
C ASN A 264 -16.95 13.31 11.49
N GLU A 265 -17.49 12.20 10.97
CA GLU A 265 -16.93 10.87 11.20
C GLU A 265 -15.55 10.72 10.56
N ILE A 266 -15.39 11.14 9.29
CA ILE A 266 -14.09 11.09 8.64
C ILE A 266 -13.10 12.06 9.30
N ASN A 267 -13.51 13.26 9.73
CA ASN A 267 -12.60 14.16 10.45
C ASN A 267 -12.05 13.53 11.75
N CYS A 268 -12.88 12.81 12.51
CA CYS A 268 -12.41 12.04 13.66
C CYS A 268 -11.37 10.98 13.26
N LEU A 269 -11.58 10.28 12.14
CA LEU A 269 -10.64 9.30 11.62
C LEU A 269 -9.34 9.94 11.15
N VAL A 270 -9.41 11.02 10.38
CA VAL A 270 -8.24 11.80 9.95
C VAL A 270 -7.42 12.25 11.17
N GLY A 271 -8.07 12.68 12.25
CA GLY A 271 -7.41 12.99 13.51
C GLY A 271 -6.64 11.80 14.09
N LYS A 272 -7.28 10.62 14.14
CA LYS A 272 -6.65 9.37 14.62
C LYS A 272 -5.45 8.96 13.75
N PHE A 273 -5.61 8.93 12.43
CA PHE A 273 -4.53 8.56 11.51
C PHE A 273 -3.39 9.58 11.59
N SER A 274 -3.68 10.89 11.57
CA SER A 274 -2.67 11.95 11.74
C SER A 274 -1.85 11.75 13.00
N PHE A 275 -2.50 11.39 14.11
CA PHE A 275 -1.80 11.08 15.35
C PHE A 275 -0.86 9.86 15.21
N CYS A 276 -1.33 8.78 14.59
CA CYS A 276 -0.50 7.59 14.31
C CYS A 276 0.71 7.89 13.44
N PHE A 277 0.59 8.82 12.49
CA PHE A 277 1.69 9.28 11.64
C PHE A 277 2.58 10.37 12.29
N GLY A 278 2.28 10.78 13.54
CA GLY A 278 3.05 11.81 14.24
C GLY A 278 2.70 13.25 13.85
N GLU A 279 1.67 13.46 13.02
CA GLU A 279 1.17 14.74 12.53
C GLU A 279 0.29 15.44 13.58
N ARG A 280 0.90 15.83 14.71
CA ARG A 280 0.18 16.31 15.92
C ARG A 280 -0.71 17.53 15.70
N GLU A 281 -0.25 18.51 14.92
CA GLU A 281 -1.02 19.73 14.66
C GLU A 281 -2.22 19.43 13.75
N ASN A 282 -2.03 18.62 12.70
CA ASN A 282 -3.11 18.16 11.83
C ASN A 282 -4.13 17.33 12.63
N ALA A 283 -3.65 16.42 13.50
CA ALA A 283 -4.52 15.65 14.39
C ALA A 283 -5.41 16.55 15.25
N TYR A 284 -4.80 17.57 15.89
CA TYR A 284 -5.53 18.55 16.71
C TYR A 284 -6.57 19.34 15.90
N GLN A 285 -6.21 19.82 14.71
CA GLN A 285 -7.12 20.56 13.84
C GLN A 285 -8.33 19.70 13.45
N SER A 286 -8.11 18.45 13.05
CA SER A 286 -9.18 17.52 12.68
C SER A 286 -10.13 17.19 13.83
N PHE A 287 -9.61 16.94 15.04
CA PHE A 287 -10.46 16.72 16.22
C PHE A 287 -11.24 17.97 16.62
N SER A 288 -10.62 19.15 16.54
CA SER A 288 -11.28 20.42 16.85
C SER A 288 -12.44 20.69 15.87
N HIS A 289 -12.24 20.39 14.58
CA HIS A 289 -13.26 20.52 13.55
C HIS A 289 -14.42 19.54 13.76
N ALA A 290 -14.13 18.29 14.09
CA ALA A 290 -15.16 17.25 14.28
C ALA A 290 -16.04 17.48 15.53
N HIS A 291 -15.46 18.02 16.61
CA HIS A 291 -16.15 18.17 17.89
C HIS A 291 -16.61 19.61 18.17
N GLY A 292 -16.24 20.59 17.33
CA GLY A 292 -16.65 21.99 17.49
C GLY A 292 -16.01 22.70 18.68
N ILE A 293 -14.87 22.23 19.18
CA ILE A 293 -14.21 22.79 20.37
C ILE A 293 -12.78 23.23 20.06
N SER A 294 -12.42 24.48 20.37
CA SER A 294 -11.05 24.99 20.46
C SER A 294 -10.35 24.51 21.74
N ASN A 295 -10.41 23.21 22.00
CA ASN A 295 -10.19 22.70 23.34
C ASN A 295 -8.70 22.77 23.72
N ILE A 296 -8.36 23.69 24.62
CA ILE A 296 -7.01 23.81 25.21
C ILE A 296 -6.55 22.46 25.77
N LEU A 297 -7.47 21.63 26.26
CA LEU A 297 -7.19 20.29 26.77
C LEU A 297 -6.72 19.34 25.65
N TYR A 298 -7.35 19.33 24.48
CA TYR A 298 -6.89 18.55 23.31
C TYR A 298 -5.55 19.07 22.81
N ARG A 299 -5.32 20.38 22.82
CA ARG A 299 -4.04 20.99 22.44
C ARG A 299 -2.91 20.61 23.42
N PHE A 300 -3.23 20.53 24.70
CA PHE A 300 -2.33 20.08 25.75
C PHE A 300 -2.05 18.57 25.68
N VAL A 301 -3.07 17.77 25.35
CA VAL A 301 -3.02 16.33 25.09
C VAL A 301 -2.18 15.99 23.85
N CYS A 302 -2.36 16.70 22.75
CA CYS A 302 -1.56 16.54 21.53
C CYS A 302 -0.10 17.02 21.75
N ARG A 303 0.13 18.01 22.61
CA ARG A 303 1.47 18.46 23.01
C ARG A 303 2.16 17.47 23.97
N ARG A 304 1.45 16.91 24.95
CA ARG A 304 1.96 15.92 25.90
C ARG A 304 1.62 14.50 25.44
N ASN A 305 2.49 13.92 24.61
CA ASN A 305 2.74 12.48 24.46
C ASN A 305 1.56 11.54 24.84
N TRP A 306 0.55 11.45 23.97
CA TRP A 306 -0.43 10.36 24.00
C TRP A 306 0.17 8.96 23.72
N THR A 307 1.46 8.90 23.40
CA THR A 307 2.27 7.68 23.51
C THR A 307 2.14 7.03 24.88
N PHE A 308 1.92 7.78 25.96
CA PHE A 308 1.77 7.20 27.31
C PHE A 308 0.44 6.45 27.53
N MET A 309 -0.63 6.81 26.82
CA MET A 309 -1.95 6.18 27.02
C MET A 309 -2.08 4.92 26.18
N LEU A 310 -1.63 4.97 24.90
CA LEU A 310 -1.55 3.77 24.07
C LEU A 310 -0.45 2.83 24.59
N ALA A 311 0.72 3.32 25.01
CA ALA A 311 1.73 2.45 25.65
C ALA A 311 1.26 1.92 27.02
N ARG A 312 0.43 2.65 27.79
CA ARG A 312 -0.22 2.09 29.01
C ARG A 312 -1.21 1.01 28.68
N GLU A 313 -2.04 1.19 27.65
CA GLU A 313 -3.03 0.20 27.24
C GLU A 313 -2.36 -1.02 26.59
N THR A 314 -1.33 -0.82 25.76
CA THR A 314 -0.49 -1.89 25.22
C THR A 314 0.33 -2.59 26.31
N ALA A 315 0.87 -1.87 27.30
CA ALA A 315 1.56 -2.46 28.45
C ALA A 315 0.59 -3.17 29.40
N ARG A 316 -0.63 -2.67 29.60
CA ARG A 316 -1.70 -3.38 30.35
C ARG A 316 -2.16 -4.63 29.61
N PHE A 317 -2.31 -4.56 28.30
CA PHE A 317 -2.62 -5.70 27.44
C PHE A 317 -1.51 -6.77 27.49
N LEU A 318 -0.24 -6.37 27.46
CA LEU A 318 0.90 -7.28 27.61
C LEU A 318 1.06 -7.84 29.03
N MET A 319 0.74 -7.06 30.07
CA MET A 319 0.78 -7.52 31.47
C MET A 319 -0.39 -8.44 31.84
N THR A 320 -1.57 -8.24 31.26
CA THR A 320 -2.73 -9.13 31.48
C THR A 320 -2.56 -10.49 30.81
N GLN A 321 -1.83 -10.58 29.69
CA GLN A 321 -1.48 -11.85 29.04
C GLN A 321 -0.40 -12.65 29.77
N LYS A 322 0.46 -12.00 30.58
CA LYS A 322 1.48 -12.69 31.39
C LYS A 322 0.92 -13.42 32.61
N SER A 323 -0.35 -13.18 32.98
CA SER A 323 -1.03 -13.86 34.10
C SER A 323 -1.77 -15.15 33.73
N LYS A 324 -1.69 -15.59 32.47
CA LYS A 324 -2.35 -16.83 31.99
C LYS A 324 -1.39 -18.00 31.73
N TYR A 325 -0.10 -17.84 32.02
CA TYR A 325 0.93 -18.88 31.83
C TYR A 325 1.95 -18.93 32.98
N LEU A 326 1.54 -18.57 34.20
CA LEU A 326 2.24 -18.89 35.44
C LEU A 326 1.28 -19.63 36.36
#